data_AF-A0A7J4I4Q4-F1
#
_entry.id   AF-A0A7J4I4Q4-F1
#
_cell.length_a   1.000
_cell.length_b   1.000
_cell.length_c   1.000
_cell.angle_alpha   90.00
_cell.angle_beta   90.00
_cell.angle_gamma   90.00
#
_symmetry.space_group_name_H-M   'P 1'
#
loop_
_entity.id
_entity.type
_entity.pdbx_description
1 polymer ?
#
loop_
_entity_poly.entity_id
_entity_poly.type
_entity_poly.pdbx_seq_one_letter_code
_entity_poly.pdbx_strand_id
1 'polypeptide(L)'
;MKDFYRSLIEVLVDKGYIKRKFMRYMENFYMMKETSNPRENSSVWFWWRTFKKHERSPFYKIQMDITAHCRFLKEKELMWEGRKVRAYKGEIQIVIETDVIIDPKGEWAEHWFLKHIRDLYVHRIWARRKDMVKNQARNDTYFVQRFLKQFLELKHFGAESEIFYKPFGYQVKGY
;
A
#
# COMPACT_ATOMS: atom_id res chain seq x y z
N MET A 1 10.22 -5.38 -15.29
CA MET A 1 9.88 -4.13 -14.57
C MET A 1 8.56 -3.53 -15.02
N LYS A 2 8.32 -3.32 -16.33
CA LYS A 2 7.05 -2.74 -16.81
C LYS A 2 5.80 -3.52 -16.35
N ASP A 3 5.86 -4.85 -16.38
CA ASP A 3 4.72 -5.69 -15.97
C ASP A 3 4.48 -5.67 -14.45
N PHE A 4 5.56 -5.58 -13.66
CA PHE A 4 5.48 -5.37 -12.21
C PHE A 4 4.72 -4.08 -11.88
N TYR A 5 5.15 -2.97 -12.50
CA TYR A 5 4.52 -1.67 -12.33
C TYR A 5 3.03 -1.73 -12.71
N ARG A 6 2.72 -2.31 -13.87
CA ARG A 6 1.34 -2.40 -14.37
C ARG A 6 0.44 -3.20 -13.42
N SER A 7 0.90 -4.38 -13.00
CA SER A 7 0.11 -5.29 -12.18
C SER A 7 -0.13 -4.70 -10.78
N LEU A 8 0.89 -4.07 -10.17
CA LEU A 8 0.75 -3.41 -8.87
C LEU A 8 -0.21 -2.22 -8.94
N ILE A 9 -0.17 -1.45 -10.03
CA ILE A 9 -1.11 -0.34 -10.23
C ILE A 9 -2.54 -0.87 -10.39
N GLU A 10 -2.74 -1.94 -11.17
CA GLU A 10 -4.07 -2.55 -11.36
C GLU A 10 -4.66 -3.00 -10.01
N VAL A 11 -3.85 -3.65 -9.17
CA VAL A 11 -4.24 -4.00 -7.79
C VAL A 11 -4.68 -2.77 -6.98
N LEU A 12 -3.95 -1.66 -7.07
CA LEU A 12 -4.28 -0.44 -6.33
C LEU A 12 -5.51 0.28 -6.90
N VAL A 13 -5.75 0.19 -8.21
CA VAL A 13 -6.96 0.67 -8.86
C VAL A 13 -8.17 -0.14 -8.40
N ASP A 14 -8.06 -1.46 -8.41
CA ASP A 14 -9.13 -2.39 -8.00
C ASP A 14 -9.48 -2.21 -6.52
N LYS A 15 -8.47 -1.94 -5.69
CA LYS A 15 -8.67 -1.60 -4.27
C LYS A 15 -9.18 -0.18 -4.03
N GLY A 16 -9.26 0.66 -5.06
CA GLY A 16 -9.81 2.02 -4.99
C GLY A 16 -8.85 3.07 -4.44
N TYR A 17 -7.54 2.79 -4.38
CA TYR A 17 -6.50 3.74 -3.96
C TYR A 17 -6.09 4.70 -5.08
N ILE A 18 -6.35 4.32 -6.33
CA ILE A 18 -6.08 5.13 -7.51
C ILE A 18 -7.32 5.11 -8.39
N LYS A 19 -7.70 6.27 -8.93
CA LYS A 19 -8.69 6.30 -10.01
C LYS A 19 -7.99 5.92 -11.31
N ARG A 20 -8.55 5.01 -12.10
CA ARG A 20 -7.97 4.54 -13.37
C ARG A 20 -7.48 5.68 -14.28
N LYS A 21 -8.20 6.81 -14.32
CA LYS A 21 -7.83 8.01 -15.09
C LYS A 21 -6.53 8.71 -14.66
N PHE A 22 -6.09 8.52 -13.42
CA PHE A 22 -4.89 9.16 -12.84
C PHE A 22 -3.68 8.23 -12.76
N MET A 23 -3.77 7.03 -13.34
CA MET A 23 -2.68 6.05 -13.37
C MET A 23 -1.33 6.63 -13.86
N ARG A 24 -1.37 7.52 -14.86
CA ARG A 24 -0.16 8.13 -15.44
C ARG A 24 0.55 9.13 -14.52
N TYR A 25 -0.13 9.65 -13.50
CA TYR A 25 0.38 10.70 -12.61
C TYR A 25 0.55 10.20 -11.16
N MET A 26 0.57 8.89 -11.00
CA MET A 26 0.62 8.26 -9.69
C MET A 26 2.01 8.32 -9.07
N GLU A 27 3.06 8.32 -9.89
CA GLU A 27 4.43 8.34 -9.40
C GLU A 27 4.76 9.72 -8.82
N ASN A 28 4.83 9.79 -7.49
CA ASN A 28 5.14 11.04 -6.80
C ASN A 28 6.62 11.35 -6.83
N PHE A 29 7.45 10.31 -6.90
CA PHE A 29 8.90 10.44 -6.94
C PHE A 29 9.50 9.28 -7.72
N TYR A 30 10.46 9.61 -8.57
CA TYR A 30 11.32 8.66 -9.26
C TYR A 30 12.73 9.21 -9.29
N MET A 31 13.69 8.39 -8.91
CA MET A 31 15.10 8.72 -8.97
C MET A 31 15.89 7.48 -9.38
N MET A 32 16.72 7.66 -10.40
CA MET A 32 17.71 6.70 -10.80
C MET A 32 19.09 7.30 -10.53
N LYS A 33 19.91 6.55 -9.80
CA LYS A 33 21.29 6.93 -9.51
C LYS A 33 22.20 5.91 -10.15
N GLU A 34 22.96 6.35 -11.13
CA GLU A 34 24.08 5.60 -11.69
C GLU A 34 25.33 5.93 -10.89
N THR A 35 26.13 4.92 -10.58
CA THR A 35 27.34 5.10 -9.79
C THR A 35 28.49 4.42 -10.50
N SER A 36 29.63 5.11 -10.62
CA SER A 36 30.86 4.56 -11.22
C SER A 36 31.45 3.41 -10.41
N ASN A 37 30.97 3.17 -9.19
CA ASN A 37 31.36 2.06 -8.34
C ASN A 37 30.82 0.74 -8.92
N PRO A 38 31.68 -0.20 -9.37
CA PRO A 38 31.26 -1.45 -9.98
C PRO A 38 30.44 -2.36 -9.05
N ARG A 39 30.50 -2.14 -7.73
CA ARG A 39 29.70 -2.89 -6.76
C ARG A 39 28.24 -2.46 -6.78
N GLU A 40 27.98 -1.14 -6.80
CA GLU A 40 26.64 -0.52 -6.75
C GLU A 40 25.98 -0.45 -8.13
N ASN A 41 26.75 -0.12 -9.17
CA ASN A 41 26.33 0.05 -10.57
C ASN A 41 25.16 1.03 -10.75
N SER A 42 23.93 0.62 -10.43
CA SER A 42 22.77 1.50 -10.46
C SER A 42 21.80 1.20 -9.31
N SER A 43 21.08 2.23 -8.88
CA SER A 43 19.98 2.12 -7.92
C SER A 43 18.78 2.91 -8.40
N VAL A 44 17.58 2.41 -8.10
CA VAL A 44 16.31 3.02 -8.47
C VAL A 44 15.46 3.17 -7.23
N TRP A 45 14.88 4.36 -7.08
CA TRP A 45 13.93 4.70 -6.04
C TRP A 45 12.65 5.18 -6.68
N PHE A 46 11.52 4.68 -6.19
CA PHE A 46 10.22 5.23 -6.56
C PHE A 46 9.27 5.23 -5.38
N TRP A 47 8.48 6.30 -5.26
CA TRP A 47 7.51 6.48 -4.20
C TRP A 47 6.13 6.73 -4.76
N TRP A 48 5.16 6.01 -4.22
CA TRP A 48 3.76 6.15 -4.55
C TRP A 48 2.99 6.47 -3.28
N ARG A 49 2.26 7.58 -3.31
CA ARG A 49 1.42 8.09 -2.21
C ARG A 49 -0.01 8.06 -2.69
N THR A 50 -0.75 7.04 -2.27
CA THR A 50 -2.07 6.73 -2.80
C THR A 50 -3.16 6.97 -1.76
N PHE A 51 -4.37 7.25 -2.22
CA PHE A 51 -5.44 7.66 -1.34
C PHE A 51 -6.77 7.01 -1.71
N LYS A 52 -7.37 6.36 -0.72
CA LYS A 52 -8.72 5.81 -0.80
C LYS A 52 -9.66 6.63 0.07
N LYS A 53 -10.73 7.14 -0.55
CA LYS A 53 -11.83 7.76 0.21
C LYS A 53 -12.66 6.64 0.82
N HIS A 54 -13.00 6.78 2.10
CA HIS A 54 -13.91 5.82 2.72
C HIS A 54 -15.34 6.06 2.21
N GLU A 55 -15.94 5.07 1.53
CA GLU A 55 -17.21 5.21 0.79
C GLU A 55 -18.34 5.79 1.65
N ARG A 56 -18.41 5.37 2.93
CA ARG A 56 -19.53 5.74 3.80
C ARG A 56 -19.32 7.02 4.61
N SER A 57 -18.14 7.65 4.59
CA SER A 57 -17.92 8.90 5.33
C SER A 57 -16.70 9.67 4.82
N PRO A 58 -16.85 10.96 4.47
CA PRO A 58 -15.73 11.81 4.08
C PRO A 58 -14.77 12.10 5.25
N PHE A 59 -15.16 11.77 6.48
CA PHE A 59 -14.37 11.95 7.69
C PHE A 59 -13.12 11.07 7.75
N TYR A 60 -13.11 9.94 7.03
CA TYR A 60 -11.96 9.05 6.98
C TYR A 60 -11.36 9.01 5.58
N LYS A 61 -10.04 9.11 5.53
CA LYS A 61 -9.25 8.90 4.32
C LYS A 61 -8.15 7.90 4.65
N ILE A 62 -8.03 6.87 3.83
CA ILE A 62 -6.96 5.89 3.98
C ILE A 62 -5.85 6.31 3.02
N GLN A 63 -4.65 6.52 3.54
CA GLN A 63 -3.44 6.75 2.76
C GLN A 63 -2.64 5.46 2.75
N MET A 64 -2.18 5.04 1.58
CA MET A 64 -1.24 3.92 1.45
C MET A 64 -0.04 4.40 0.66
N ASP A 65 1.11 4.24 1.30
CA ASP A 65 2.39 4.72 0.83
C ASP A 65 3.29 3.55 0.52
N ILE A 66 3.73 3.47 -0.74
CA ILE A 66 4.61 2.40 -1.22
C ILE A 66 5.92 3.06 -1.60
N THR A 67 6.96 2.71 -0.86
CA THR A 67 8.34 3.16 -1.10
C THR A 67 9.14 1.97 -1.53
N ALA A 68 9.71 2.02 -2.72
CA ALA A 68 10.55 0.97 -3.23
C ALA A 68 11.96 1.48 -3.53
N HIS A 69 12.92 0.62 -3.22
CA HIS A 69 14.33 0.87 -3.42
C HIS A 69 14.97 -0.40 -3.98
N CYS A 70 15.40 -0.31 -5.23
CA CYS A 70 16.18 -1.34 -5.90
C CYS A 70 17.67 -0.96 -5.84
N ARG A 71 18.50 -1.80 -5.23
CA ARG A 71 19.95 -1.62 -5.09
C ARG A 71 20.71 -2.61 -5.94
N PHE A 72 21.96 -2.27 -6.26
CA PHE A 72 22.90 -3.17 -6.93
C PHE A 72 22.41 -3.68 -8.28
N LEU A 73 21.63 -2.87 -9.02
CA LEU A 73 21.03 -3.27 -10.29
C LEU A 73 22.13 -3.43 -11.35
N LYS A 74 22.31 -4.66 -11.80
CA LYS A 74 23.26 -5.04 -12.86
C LYS A 74 22.53 -5.81 -13.94
N GLU A 75 22.71 -5.38 -15.18
CA GLU A 75 22.23 -6.14 -16.32
C GLU A 75 23.03 -7.44 -16.43
N LYS A 76 22.32 -8.55 -16.64
CA LYS A 76 22.88 -9.87 -16.90
C LYS A 76 22.14 -10.50 -18.06
N GLU A 77 22.90 -11.08 -18.97
CA GLU A 77 22.35 -11.96 -19.99
C GLU A 77 22.25 -13.37 -19.40
N LEU A 78 21.03 -13.92 -19.44
CA LEU A 78 20.72 -15.27 -18.99
C LEU A 78 20.21 -16.08 -20.17
N MET A 79 20.55 -17.37 -20.21
CA MET A 79 19.92 -18.31 -21.12
C MET A 79 18.68 -18.88 -20.43
N TRP A 80 17.49 -18.56 -20.93
CA TRP A 80 16.23 -19.11 -20.46
C TRP A 80 15.54 -19.82 -21.62
N GLU A 81 15.24 -21.12 -21.47
CA GLU A 81 14.57 -21.93 -22.51
C GLU A 81 15.23 -21.84 -23.90
N GLY A 82 16.57 -21.87 -23.94
CA GLY A 82 17.33 -21.81 -25.19
C GLY A 82 17.41 -20.42 -25.85
N ARG A 83 16.81 -19.38 -25.24
CA ARG A 83 16.87 -17.99 -25.71
C ARG A 83 17.71 -17.13 -24.77
N LYS A 84 18.49 -16.21 -25.34
CA LYS A 84 19.18 -15.16 -24.58
C LYS A 84 18.16 -14.13 -24.10
N VAL A 85 18.08 -13.92 -22.79
CA VAL A 85 17.21 -12.94 -22.14
C VAL A 85 18.08 -11.97 -21.34
N ARG A 86 17.86 -10.68 -21.53
CA ARG A 86 18.44 -9.63 -20.69
C ARG A 86 17.59 -9.42 -19.45
N ALA A 87 18.19 -9.56 -18.29
CA ALA A 87 17.53 -9.39 -16.99
C ALA A 87 18.39 -8.52 -16.07
N TYR A 88 17.76 -7.90 -15.08
CA TYR A 88 18.48 -7.18 -14.03
C TYR A 88 18.59 -8.05 -12.78
N LYS A 89 19.81 -8.18 -12.25
CA LYS A 89 20.07 -8.75 -10.93
C LYS A 89 20.29 -7.61 -9.94
N GLY A 90 19.65 -7.66 -8.79
CA GLY A 90 19.81 -6.68 -7.71
C GLY A 90 19.04 -7.10 -6.46
N GLU A 91 19.02 -6.21 -5.48
CA GLU A 91 18.22 -6.34 -4.25
C GLU A 91 17.03 -5.38 -4.32
N ILE A 92 15.86 -5.83 -3.90
CA ILE A 92 14.65 -5.01 -3.84
C ILE A 92 14.16 -4.90 -2.41
N GLN A 93 13.98 -3.67 -1.94
CA GLN A 93 13.35 -3.35 -0.67
C GLN A 93 12.07 -2.58 -0.95
N ILE A 94 10.93 -3.09 -0.46
CA ILE A 94 9.64 -2.42 -0.57
C ILE A 94 9.10 -2.21 0.84
N VAL A 95 8.78 -0.97 1.16
CA VAL A 95 8.12 -0.56 2.40
C VAL A 95 6.70 -0.13 2.04
N ILE A 96 5.72 -0.73 2.70
CA ILE A 96 4.31 -0.35 2.58
C ILE A 96 3.85 0.18 3.92
N GLU A 97 3.47 1.45 3.95
CA GLU A 97 2.89 2.12 5.10
C GLU A 97 1.43 2.44 4.79
N THR A 98 0.57 2.39 5.80
CA THR A 98 -0.85 2.68 5.61
C THR A 98 -1.41 3.40 6.83
N ASP A 99 -1.93 4.59 6.58
CA ASP A 99 -2.43 5.50 7.59
C ASP A 99 -3.92 5.76 7.41
N VAL A 100 -4.62 5.89 8.54
CA VAL A 100 -6.01 6.33 8.56
C VAL A 100 -6.04 7.77 9.02
N ILE A 101 -6.23 8.68 8.06
CA ILE A 101 -6.38 10.11 8.30
C ILE A 101 -7.81 10.39 8.72
N ILE A 102 -7.93 11.08 9.85
CA ILE A 102 -9.20 11.50 10.45
C ILE A 102 -9.37 12.99 10.18
N ASP A 103 -10.53 13.39 9.71
CA ASP A 103 -10.85 14.79 9.35
C ASP A 103 -9.82 15.41 8.38
N PRO A 104 -9.65 14.85 7.16
CA PRO A 104 -8.61 15.28 6.23
C PRO A 104 -8.75 16.74 5.75
N LYS A 105 -9.89 17.39 6.01
CA LYS A 105 -10.16 18.78 5.63
C LYS A 105 -10.23 19.72 6.83
N GLY A 106 -10.08 19.23 8.06
CA GLY A 106 -10.23 20.06 9.26
C GLY A 106 -11.65 20.56 9.52
N GLU A 107 -12.67 20.03 8.81
CA GLU A 107 -14.05 20.53 8.92
C GLU A 107 -14.61 20.38 10.35
N TRP A 108 -14.09 19.44 11.14
CA TRP A 108 -14.48 19.25 12.54
C TRP A 108 -13.55 19.96 13.50
N ALA A 109 -12.25 19.98 13.20
CA ALA A 109 -11.25 20.63 14.05
C ALA A 109 -11.38 22.17 14.03
N GLU A 110 -11.70 22.76 12.88
CA GLU A 110 -11.76 24.22 12.69
C GLU A 110 -13.14 24.79 13.02
N HIS A 111 -14.19 23.97 13.04
CA HIS A 111 -15.54 24.44 13.30
C HIS A 111 -15.76 24.76 14.79
N TRP A 112 -16.26 25.97 15.05
CA TRP A 112 -16.41 26.55 16.40
C TRP A 112 -17.18 25.66 17.40
N PHE A 113 -18.24 24.97 16.93
CA PHE A 113 -19.02 24.04 17.74
C PHE A 113 -18.49 22.60 17.74
N LEU A 114 -18.19 22.04 16.55
CA LEU A 114 -17.83 20.64 16.40
C LEU A 114 -16.50 20.29 17.10
N LYS A 115 -15.58 21.24 17.25
CA LYS A 115 -14.30 21.02 17.95
C LYS A 115 -14.48 20.51 19.39
N HIS A 116 -15.52 20.96 20.09
CA HIS A 116 -15.79 20.58 21.49
C HIS A 116 -16.44 19.19 21.60
N ILE A 117 -17.16 18.77 20.57
CA ILE A 117 -17.90 17.51 20.53
C ILE A 117 -17.06 16.41 19.85
N ARG A 118 -16.04 16.82 19.07
CA ARG A 118 -15.13 15.95 18.32
C ARG A 118 -14.55 14.85 19.20
N ASP A 119 -13.99 15.18 20.36
CA ASP A 119 -13.33 14.18 21.19
C ASP A 119 -14.32 13.12 21.69
N LEU A 120 -15.51 13.54 22.12
CA LEU A 120 -16.54 12.64 22.61
C LEU A 120 -17.09 11.74 21.49
N TYR A 121 -17.28 12.29 20.29
CA TYR A 121 -17.72 11.54 19.11
C TYR A 121 -16.64 10.59 18.60
N VAL A 122 -15.39 11.04 18.47
CA VAL A 122 -14.25 10.24 17.99
C VAL A 122 -13.99 9.06 18.92
N HIS A 123 -14.03 9.27 20.23
CA HIS A 123 -13.70 8.23 21.21
C HIS A 123 -14.86 7.28 21.52
N ARG A 124 -16.13 7.71 21.38
CA ARG A 124 -17.28 6.89 21.78
C ARG A 124 -18.12 6.37 20.62
N ILE A 125 -18.53 7.26 19.71
CA ILE A 125 -19.45 6.92 18.61
C ILE A 125 -18.68 6.33 17.43
N TRP A 126 -17.45 6.82 17.22
CA TRP A 126 -16.65 6.52 16.06
C TRP A 126 -15.44 5.62 16.33
N ALA A 127 -15.22 5.20 17.58
CA ALA A 127 -14.17 4.22 17.90
C ALA A 127 -14.36 2.92 17.11
N ARG A 128 -15.56 2.34 17.16
CA ARG A 128 -15.88 1.11 16.40
C ARG A 128 -15.66 1.29 14.89
N ARG A 129 -16.02 2.46 14.35
CA ARG A 129 -15.86 2.75 12.93
C ARG A 129 -14.40 2.96 12.55
N LYS A 130 -13.64 3.68 13.38
CA LYS A 130 -12.19 3.86 13.25
C LYS A 130 -11.48 2.51 13.23
N ASP A 131 -11.86 1.58 14.10
CA ASP A 131 -11.26 0.24 14.14
C ASP A 131 -11.63 -0.58 12.89
N MET A 132 -12.86 -0.47 12.40
CA MET A 132 -13.24 -1.09 11.12
C MET A 132 -12.40 -0.54 9.96
N VAL A 133 -12.21 0.79 9.88
CA VAL A 133 -11.41 1.44 8.84
C VAL A 133 -9.93 1.03 8.96
N LYS A 134 -9.39 0.96 10.18
CA LYS A 134 -8.03 0.46 10.44
C LYS A 134 -7.85 -0.99 10.01
N ASN A 135 -8.83 -1.85 10.31
CA ASN A 135 -8.79 -3.26 9.90
C ASN A 135 -8.88 -3.38 8.38
N GLN A 136 -9.72 -2.56 7.73
CA GLN A 136 -9.78 -2.50 6.26
C GLN A 136 -8.44 -2.06 5.67
N ALA A 137 -7.86 -0.97 6.17
CA ALA A 137 -6.56 -0.47 5.75
C ALA A 137 -5.48 -1.56 5.89
N ARG A 138 -5.41 -2.21 7.05
CA ARG A 138 -4.48 -3.31 7.34
C ARG A 138 -4.66 -4.50 6.39
N ASN A 139 -5.90 -4.88 6.10
CA ASN A 139 -6.19 -5.97 5.18
C ASN A 139 -5.76 -5.64 3.74
N ASP A 140 -5.97 -4.40 3.31
CA ASP A 140 -5.50 -3.92 2.01
C ASP A 140 -3.96 -3.91 1.96
N THR A 141 -3.27 -3.48 3.02
CA THR A 141 -1.79 -3.56 3.14
C THR A 141 -1.28 -4.99 3.01
N TYR A 142 -1.85 -5.93 3.77
CA TYR A 142 -1.45 -7.35 3.70
C TYR A 142 -1.74 -7.98 2.35
N PHE A 143 -2.83 -7.57 1.70
CA PHE A 143 -3.14 -8.02 0.35
C PHE A 143 -2.05 -7.57 -0.63
N VAL A 144 -1.70 -6.28 -0.63
CA VAL A 144 -0.65 -5.73 -1.49
C VAL A 144 0.69 -6.40 -1.19
N GLN A 145 1.04 -6.59 0.09
CA GLN A 145 2.25 -7.29 0.49
C GLN A 145 2.29 -8.73 -0.05
N ARG A 146 1.19 -9.48 0.05
CA ARG A 146 1.08 -10.85 -0.45
C ARG A 146 1.22 -10.89 -1.97
N PHE A 147 0.53 -10.01 -2.67
CA PHE A 147 0.63 -9.85 -4.10
C PHE A 147 2.09 -9.60 -4.53
N LEU A 148 2.80 -8.69 -3.86
CA LEU A 148 4.21 -8.42 -4.15
C LEU A 148 5.10 -9.64 -3.93
N LYS A 149 4.90 -10.36 -2.82
CA LYS A 149 5.66 -11.58 -2.53
C LYS A 149 5.43 -12.66 -3.57
N GLN A 150 4.18 -12.85 -3.98
CA GLN A 150 3.82 -13.82 -5.02
C GLN A 150 4.40 -13.43 -6.38
N PHE A 151 4.25 -12.16 -6.77
CA PHE A 151 4.75 -11.66 -8.05
C PHE A 151 6.29 -11.76 -8.16
N LEU A 152 7.00 -11.45 -7.07
CA LEU A 152 8.46 -11.50 -7.02
C LEU A 152 9.01 -12.88 -6.61
N GLU A 153 8.13 -13.89 -6.45
CA GLU A 153 8.46 -15.24 -6.00
C GLU A 153 9.32 -15.26 -4.72
N LEU A 154 9.09 -14.31 -3.81
CA LEU A 154 9.84 -14.20 -2.56
C LEU A 154 9.46 -15.33 -1.60
N LYS A 155 10.43 -15.82 -0.81
CA LYS A 155 10.19 -16.86 0.20
C LYS A 155 9.11 -16.42 1.19
N HIS A 156 8.08 -17.25 1.33
CA HIS A 156 7.01 -17.07 2.29
C HIS A 156 7.46 -17.64 3.64
N PHE A 157 7.99 -16.80 4.53
CA PHE A 157 8.26 -17.21 5.91
C PHE A 157 6.96 -17.11 6.71
N GLY A 158 6.19 -18.20 6.77
CA GLY A 158 4.99 -18.34 7.61
C GLY A 158 3.90 -19.20 6.97
N ALA A 159 3.12 -19.92 7.79
CA ALA A 159 1.87 -20.54 7.34
C ALA A 159 0.95 -19.45 6.77
N GLU A 160 0.25 -19.74 5.68
CA GLU A 160 -0.83 -18.88 5.19
C GLU A 160 -1.84 -18.73 6.32
N SER A 161 -1.77 -17.63 7.07
CA SER A 161 -2.80 -17.36 8.05
C SER A 161 -4.06 -17.07 7.26
N GLU A 162 -5.02 -17.98 7.33
CA GLU A 162 -6.41 -17.59 7.23
C GLU A 162 -6.55 -16.34 8.10
N ILE A 163 -7.09 -15.28 7.50
CA ILE A 163 -7.27 -14.00 8.16
C ILE A 163 -8.37 -14.20 9.22
N PHE A 164 -8.05 -14.87 10.33
CA PHE A 164 -8.96 -15.14 11.42
C PHE A 164 -8.95 -13.92 12.33
N TYR A 165 -9.70 -12.89 11.94
CA TYR A 165 -10.11 -11.90 12.91
C TYR A 165 -11.34 -12.45 13.62
N LYS A 166 -11.26 -12.59 14.95
CA LYS A 166 -12.49 -12.69 15.75
C LYS A 166 -13.31 -11.41 15.48
N PRO A 167 -14.53 -11.49 14.92
CA PRO A 167 -15.40 -10.32 14.89
C PRO A 167 -15.71 -9.95 16.34
N PHE A 168 -15.17 -8.84 16.83
CA PHE A 168 -15.64 -8.27 18.08
C PHE A 168 -17.02 -7.66 17.83
N GLY A 169 -18.05 -8.42 18.19
CA GLY A 169 -19.46 -8.07 18.13
C GLY A 169 -20.30 -9.21 18.71
N TYR A 170 -21.39 -8.87 19.41
CA TYR A 170 -22.31 -9.86 19.98
C TYR A 170 -22.77 -10.84 18.90
N GLN A 171 -22.43 -12.12 19.07
CA GLN A 171 -23.18 -13.19 18.45
C GLN A 171 -24.54 -13.21 19.15
N VAL A 172 -25.58 -12.74 18.47
CA VAL A 172 -26.95 -13.12 18.83
C VAL A 172 -26.98 -14.62 18.56
N LYS A 173 -26.95 -15.43 19.62
CA LYS A 173 -27.30 -16.84 19.52
C LYS A 173 -28.73 -16.89 19.00
N GLY A 174 -28.90 -17.31 17.75
CA GLY A 174 -30.19 -17.71 17.24
C GLY A 174 -30.69 -18.89 18.06
N TYR A 175 -31.95 -18.81 18.46
CA TYR A 175 -32.75 -19.94 18.92
C TYR A 175 -32.95 -20.93 17.79
#